data_AF-A0A662S0A1-F1
#
_entry.id   AF-A0A662S0A1-F1
#
_cell.length_a   1.000
_cell.length_b   1.000
_cell.length_c   1.000
_cell.angle_alpha   90.00
_cell.angle_beta   90.00
_cell.angle_gamma   90.00
#
_symmetry.space_group_name_H-M   'P 1'
#
loop_
_entity.id
_entity.type
_entity.pdbx_description
1 polymer ?
#
loop_
_entity_poly.entity_id
_entity_poly.type
_entity_poly.pdbx_seq_one_letter_code
_entity_poly.pdbx_strand_id
1 'polypeptide(L)'
;MRESLIVLLALLSTAVFSNEIDTTKIKIDQSHCFFINTETHAKVAEWGTYDWVGKLQYDGEKWVFPAMLGSKYFWVNTETGQKICGDYEDVENLEYAGDFYTFKALKNGKYAWINIKTCKPIGGWYPDVCCIQCTNDRWVFQAKESNGKWHWVDVKTGKKIWGEYKALGDLIPVADFWVFWAQKGKKEYWINTKTGKPIGRGYDQVCCIDNIAGRWVYWAKQNGKSFWVDAITGKPVKEWGVWDDLCCIHQLKDGRWVFWVKDGAKEFWMNVTDGKKYEDKECTTPIED
;
A
#
# COMPACT_ATOMS: atom_id res chain seq x y z
N MET A 1 -6.50 38.15 -61.15
CA MET A 1 -6.46 38.72 -59.79
C MET A 1 -6.86 37.62 -58.82
N ARG A 2 -5.95 37.20 -57.95
CA ARG A 2 -6.19 36.19 -56.90
C ARG A 2 -6.61 36.95 -55.64
N GLU A 3 -7.80 36.67 -55.14
CA GLU A 3 -8.22 37.13 -53.82
C GLU A 3 -7.88 36.03 -52.81
N SER A 4 -6.99 36.36 -51.88
CA SER A 4 -6.60 35.48 -50.76
C SER A 4 -7.57 35.72 -49.61
N LEU A 5 -8.37 34.71 -49.28
CA LEU A 5 -9.22 34.69 -48.09
C LEU A 5 -8.34 34.33 -46.87
N ILE A 6 -8.07 35.30 -46.00
CA ILE A 6 -7.39 35.06 -44.72
C ILE A 6 -8.46 34.65 -43.70
N VAL A 7 -8.45 33.38 -43.30
CA VAL A 7 -9.26 32.87 -42.19
C VAL A 7 -8.48 33.10 -40.89
N LEU A 8 -8.96 34.03 -40.07
CA LEU A 8 -8.41 34.31 -38.75
C LEU A 8 -9.02 33.30 -37.75
N LEU A 9 -8.27 32.25 -37.38
CA LEU A 9 -8.65 31.37 -36.26
C LEU A 9 -8.39 32.12 -34.95
N ALA A 10 -9.45 32.58 -34.28
CA ALA A 10 -9.37 33.05 -32.91
C ALA A 10 -9.27 31.83 -31.97
N LEU A 11 -8.06 31.52 -31.51
CA LEU A 11 -7.81 30.61 -30.38
C LEU A 11 -8.26 31.32 -29.10
N LEU A 12 -9.53 31.12 -28.72
CA LEU A 12 -10.02 31.42 -27.37
C LEU A 12 -9.41 30.40 -26.40
N SER A 13 -8.29 30.75 -25.78
CA SER A 13 -7.80 30.06 -24.60
C SER A 13 -8.74 30.37 -23.43
N THR A 14 -9.73 29.51 -23.20
CA THR A 14 -10.49 29.53 -21.95
C THR A 14 -9.55 29.17 -20.82
N ALA A 15 -9.09 30.17 -20.07
CA ALA A 15 -8.46 29.96 -18.78
C ALA A 15 -9.51 29.30 -17.88
N VAL A 16 -9.33 28.00 -17.63
CA VAL A 16 -10.12 27.26 -16.63
C VAL A 16 -9.60 27.72 -15.28
N PHE A 17 -10.24 28.72 -14.70
CA PHE A 17 -10.07 29.00 -13.28
C PHE A 17 -10.73 27.84 -12.53
N SER A 18 -9.93 26.98 -11.90
CA SER A 18 -10.45 26.04 -10.91
C SER A 18 -11.02 26.89 -9.77
N ASN A 19 -12.34 27.00 -9.67
CA ASN A 19 -12.95 27.62 -8.51
C ASN A 19 -12.67 26.70 -7.31
N GLU A 20 -11.77 27.12 -6.43
CA GLU A 20 -11.55 26.41 -5.17
C GLU A 20 -12.86 26.45 -4.37
N ILE A 21 -13.43 25.28 -4.09
CA ILE A 21 -14.58 25.15 -3.19
C ILE A 21 -14.07 25.33 -1.76
N ASP A 22 -14.58 26.34 -1.06
CA ASP A 22 -14.36 26.52 0.37
C ASP A 22 -15.14 25.45 1.14
N THR A 23 -14.46 24.34 1.46
CA THR A 23 -15.07 23.20 2.14
C THR A 23 -15.46 23.50 3.58
N THR A 24 -14.97 24.59 4.19
CA THR A 24 -15.42 25.03 5.52
C THR A 24 -16.86 25.56 5.50
N LYS A 25 -17.31 25.98 4.31
CA LYS A 25 -18.66 26.48 4.07
C LYS A 25 -19.66 25.40 3.67
N ILE A 26 -19.25 24.12 3.69
CA ILE A 26 -20.06 22.99 3.25
C ILE A 26 -20.18 21.97 4.37
N LYS A 27 -21.41 21.52 4.65
CA LYS A 27 -21.66 20.38 5.54
C LYS A 27 -22.62 19.39 4.91
N ILE A 28 -22.56 18.13 5.35
CA ILE A 28 -23.52 17.10 4.94
C ILE A 28 -24.74 17.19 5.86
N ASP A 29 -25.93 17.31 5.27
CA ASP A 29 -27.18 17.00 5.97
C ASP A 29 -27.36 15.48 5.94
N GLN A 30 -27.05 14.82 7.06
CA GLN A 30 -27.16 13.36 7.19
C GLN A 30 -28.61 12.88 7.25
N SER A 31 -29.57 13.74 7.60
CA SER A 31 -30.99 13.37 7.66
C SER A 31 -31.64 13.29 6.28
N HIS A 32 -31.03 13.94 5.29
CA HIS A 32 -31.56 14.00 3.93
C HIS A 32 -30.53 13.67 2.83
N CYS A 33 -29.30 13.28 3.21
CA CYS A 33 -28.22 12.84 2.33
C CYS A 33 -27.91 13.79 1.16
N PHE A 34 -27.69 15.06 1.47
CA PHE A 34 -27.19 16.08 0.54
C PHE A 34 -26.25 17.08 1.23
N PHE A 35 -25.60 17.94 0.45
CA PHE A 35 -24.75 19.01 0.96
C PHE A 35 -25.54 20.31 1.17
N ILE A 36 -25.20 21.04 2.23
CA ILE A 36 -25.75 22.37 2.53
C ILE A 36 -24.61 23.37 2.70
N ASN A 37 -24.85 24.58 2.19
CA ASN A 37 -24.00 25.72 2.45
C ASN A 37 -24.21 26.18 3.90
N THR A 38 -23.15 26.33 4.68
CA THR A 38 -23.22 26.62 6.12
C THR A 38 -23.54 28.09 6.40
N GLU A 39 -23.30 29.00 5.46
CA GLU A 39 -23.60 30.43 5.59
C GLU A 39 -25.06 30.72 5.25
N THR A 40 -25.54 30.17 4.13
CA THR A 40 -26.91 30.42 3.67
C THR A 40 -27.92 29.43 4.23
N HIS A 41 -27.44 28.32 4.81
CA HIS A 41 -28.25 27.15 5.19
C HIS A 41 -29.04 26.53 4.04
N ALA A 42 -28.77 26.94 2.79
CA ALA A 42 -29.44 26.42 1.62
C ALA A 42 -28.81 25.10 1.18
N LYS A 43 -29.65 24.23 0.62
CA LYS A 43 -29.22 23.01 -0.07
C LYS A 43 -28.44 23.36 -1.33
N VAL A 44 -27.33 22.64 -1.55
CA VAL A 44 -26.56 22.67 -2.79
C VAL A 44 -27.26 21.76 -3.81
N ALA A 45 -28.38 22.24 -4.34
CA ALA A 45 -29.30 21.43 -5.14
C ALA A 45 -28.70 20.94 -6.46
N GLU A 46 -27.74 21.69 -7.01
CA GLU A 46 -27.00 21.37 -8.22
C GLU A 46 -26.17 20.08 -8.11
N TRP A 47 -25.87 19.61 -6.90
CA TRP A 47 -25.13 18.36 -6.69
C TRP A 47 -26.04 17.13 -6.59
N GLY A 48 -27.36 17.33 -6.54
CA GLY A 48 -28.35 16.26 -6.51
C GLY A 48 -28.82 15.87 -5.10
N THR A 49 -29.58 14.78 -5.03
CA THR A 49 -30.10 14.19 -3.78
C THR A 49 -30.03 12.69 -3.90
N TYR A 50 -29.55 12.05 -2.86
CA TYR A 50 -29.15 10.66 -2.88
C TYR A 50 -29.65 9.97 -1.62
N ASP A 51 -29.62 8.64 -1.62
CA ASP A 51 -29.95 7.85 -0.43
C ASP A 51 -28.77 7.84 0.56
N TRP A 52 -27.56 8.10 0.06
CA TRP A 52 -26.34 8.30 0.85
C TRP A 52 -25.34 9.19 0.11
N VAL A 53 -24.60 10.01 0.85
CA VAL A 53 -23.44 10.77 0.35
C VAL A 53 -22.26 10.60 1.29
N GLY A 54 -21.09 10.40 0.72
CA GLY A 54 -19.83 10.33 1.44
C GLY A 54 -19.14 11.68 1.55
N LYS A 55 -17.90 11.65 2.01
CA LYS A 55 -17.07 12.84 2.19
C LYS A 55 -16.65 13.42 0.84
N LEU A 56 -16.60 14.75 0.78
CA LEU A 56 -16.03 15.51 -0.31
C LEU A 56 -14.51 15.30 -0.39
N GLN A 57 -13.99 15.04 -1.59
CA GLN A 57 -12.58 14.73 -1.86
C GLN A 57 -12.16 15.44 -3.15
N TYR A 58 -10.87 15.76 -3.29
CA TYR A 58 -10.32 16.39 -4.49
C TYR A 58 -9.59 15.34 -5.34
N ASP A 59 -9.93 15.22 -6.63
CA ASP A 59 -9.36 14.21 -7.54
C ASP A 59 -8.13 14.70 -8.34
N GLY A 60 -7.59 15.85 -7.95
CA GLY A 60 -6.50 16.54 -8.65
C GLY A 60 -6.97 17.57 -9.68
N GLU A 61 -8.23 17.50 -10.13
CA GLU A 61 -8.82 18.42 -11.10
C GLU A 61 -10.08 19.12 -10.57
N LYS A 62 -10.92 18.40 -9.81
CA LYS A 62 -12.17 18.90 -9.25
C LYS A 62 -12.54 18.21 -7.95
N TRP A 63 -13.52 18.78 -7.28
CA TRP A 63 -14.12 18.16 -6.10
C TRP A 63 -15.16 17.12 -6.50
N VAL A 64 -15.12 16.01 -5.78
CA VAL A 64 -15.92 14.83 -6.02
C VAL A 64 -16.39 14.22 -4.70
N PHE A 65 -17.48 13.47 -4.72
CA PHE A 65 -17.92 12.70 -3.55
C PHE A 65 -18.57 11.39 -4.00
N PRO A 66 -18.48 10.30 -3.21
CA PRO A 66 -19.22 9.09 -3.51
C PRO A 66 -20.66 9.25 -3.05
N ALA A 67 -21.60 8.68 -3.78
CA ALA A 67 -23.03 8.74 -3.50
C ALA A 67 -23.70 7.41 -3.82
N MET A 68 -24.88 7.19 -3.24
CA MET A 68 -25.72 6.03 -3.49
C MET A 68 -27.11 6.45 -3.92
N LEU A 69 -27.63 5.83 -4.99
CA LEU A 69 -29.02 5.94 -5.39
C LEU A 69 -29.59 4.54 -5.62
N GLY A 70 -30.64 4.20 -4.87
CA GLY A 70 -31.13 2.83 -4.73
C GLY A 70 -30.04 1.93 -4.17
N SER A 71 -29.65 0.91 -4.94
CA SER A 71 -28.57 -0.03 -4.59
C SER A 71 -27.26 0.23 -5.35
N LYS A 72 -27.14 1.39 -6.01
CA LYS A 72 -26.00 1.72 -6.87
C LYS A 72 -25.16 2.82 -6.28
N TYR A 73 -23.86 2.55 -6.20
CA TYR A 73 -22.83 3.49 -5.77
C TYR A 73 -22.08 4.06 -6.96
N PHE A 74 -21.71 5.34 -6.89
CA PHE A 74 -20.96 6.04 -7.92
C PHE A 74 -20.30 7.29 -7.32
N TRP A 75 -19.36 7.88 -8.04
CA TRP A 75 -18.80 9.20 -7.72
C TRP A 75 -19.58 10.30 -8.44
N VAL A 76 -19.62 11.50 -7.87
CA VAL A 76 -20.33 12.67 -8.43
C VAL A 76 -19.35 13.82 -8.57
N ASN A 77 -19.39 14.51 -9.72
CA ASN A 77 -18.66 15.75 -9.95
C ASN A 77 -19.45 16.93 -9.37
N THR A 78 -18.85 17.74 -8.49
CA THR A 78 -19.53 18.93 -7.94
C THR A 78 -19.75 20.03 -8.97
N GLU A 79 -18.96 20.10 -10.04
CA GLU A 79 -19.11 21.16 -11.05
C GLU A 79 -20.35 20.95 -11.92
N THR A 80 -20.71 19.69 -12.18
CA THR A 80 -21.79 19.34 -13.10
C THR A 80 -22.96 18.64 -12.43
N GLY A 81 -22.80 18.16 -11.19
CA GLY A 81 -23.75 17.29 -10.51
C GLY A 81 -23.89 15.90 -11.16
N GLN A 82 -23.07 15.60 -12.17
CA GLN A 82 -23.18 14.36 -12.93
C GLN A 82 -22.35 13.24 -12.30
N LYS A 83 -22.82 12.00 -12.51
CA LYS A 83 -22.07 10.80 -12.15
C LYS A 83 -20.72 10.76 -12.88
N ILE A 84 -19.70 10.32 -12.17
CA ILE A 84 -18.37 10.01 -12.68
C ILE A 84 -18.28 8.49 -12.82
N CYS A 85 -17.88 8.04 -14.00
CA CYS A 85 -17.79 6.62 -14.36
C CYS A 85 -19.15 5.89 -14.40
N GLY A 86 -19.23 4.69 -13.83
CA GLY A 86 -20.41 3.83 -13.91
C GLY A 86 -21.09 3.61 -12.56
N ASP A 87 -22.15 2.82 -12.60
CA ASP A 87 -22.81 2.32 -11.40
C ASP A 87 -22.09 1.05 -10.89
N TYR A 88 -21.86 1.01 -9.59
CA TYR A 88 -21.19 -0.08 -8.87
C TYR A 88 -22.09 -0.62 -7.75
N GLU A 89 -21.76 -1.81 -7.27
CA GLU A 89 -22.37 -2.41 -6.07
C GLU A 89 -21.82 -1.78 -4.79
N ASP A 90 -20.59 -1.26 -4.85
CA ASP A 90 -19.95 -0.50 -3.79
C ASP A 90 -18.80 0.35 -4.38
N VAL A 91 -18.46 1.46 -3.72
CA VAL A 91 -17.26 2.26 -4.00
C VAL A 91 -16.61 2.69 -2.68
N GLU A 92 -15.29 2.56 -2.59
CA GLU A 92 -14.52 3.04 -1.44
C GLU A 92 -13.87 4.40 -1.74
N ASN A 93 -13.07 4.91 -0.79
CA ASN A 93 -12.44 6.23 -0.87
C ASN A 93 -11.50 6.38 -2.07
N LEU A 94 -11.24 7.65 -2.40
CA LEU A 94 -10.33 8.04 -3.44
C LEU A 94 -8.89 8.00 -2.93
N GLU A 95 -8.00 7.34 -3.66
CA GLU A 95 -6.58 7.20 -3.33
C GLU A 95 -5.71 7.73 -4.47
N TYR A 96 -4.78 8.61 -4.14
CA TYR A 96 -3.78 9.09 -5.08
C TYR A 96 -2.78 7.97 -5.39
N ALA A 97 -2.54 7.71 -6.67
CA ALA A 97 -1.68 6.61 -7.11
C ALA A 97 -0.66 7.09 -8.18
N GLY A 98 -0.04 8.24 -7.91
CA GLY A 98 1.04 8.79 -8.74
C GLY A 98 0.54 9.77 -9.79
N ASP A 99 0.08 9.30 -10.94
CA ASP A 99 -0.30 10.21 -12.04
C ASP A 99 -1.79 10.61 -11.98
N PHE A 100 -2.59 9.91 -11.17
CA PHE A 100 -4.03 10.07 -11.08
C PHE A 100 -4.57 9.50 -9.76
N TYR A 101 -5.80 9.86 -9.45
CA TYR A 101 -6.56 9.26 -8.37
C TYR A 101 -7.30 8.00 -8.83
N THR A 102 -7.49 7.08 -7.90
CA THR A 102 -8.17 5.81 -8.10
C THR A 102 -9.18 5.58 -7.00
N PHE A 103 -10.19 4.75 -7.24
CA PHE A 103 -11.08 4.27 -6.19
C PHE A 103 -11.31 2.78 -6.35
N LYS A 104 -11.48 2.07 -5.23
CA LYS A 104 -11.86 0.66 -5.26
C LYS A 104 -13.36 0.56 -5.49
N ALA A 105 -13.76 -0.33 -6.37
CA ALA A 105 -15.17 -0.56 -6.70
C ALA A 105 -15.50 -2.04 -6.70
N LEU A 106 -16.74 -2.37 -6.35
CA LEU A 106 -17.32 -3.71 -6.46
C LEU A 106 -18.31 -3.76 -7.63
N LYS A 107 -18.16 -4.77 -8.51
CA LYS A 107 -19.08 -5.02 -9.61
C LYS A 107 -19.16 -6.51 -9.92
N ASN A 108 -20.37 -7.05 -9.97
CA ASN A 108 -20.64 -8.47 -10.21
C ASN A 108 -19.86 -9.36 -9.24
N GLY A 109 -19.79 -8.97 -7.96
CA GLY A 109 -19.06 -9.72 -6.92
C GLY A 109 -17.54 -9.74 -7.08
N LYS A 110 -16.95 -8.84 -7.88
CA LYS A 110 -15.50 -8.68 -8.05
C LYS A 110 -15.07 -7.25 -7.77
N TYR A 111 -13.84 -7.09 -7.30
CA TYR A 111 -13.24 -5.80 -7.00
C TYR A 111 -12.23 -5.35 -8.07
N ALA A 112 -12.11 -4.04 -8.23
CA ALA A 112 -11.06 -3.43 -9.03
C ALA A 112 -10.70 -2.05 -8.48
N TRP A 113 -9.44 -1.65 -8.67
CA TRP A 113 -9.07 -0.23 -8.62
C TRP A 113 -9.43 0.42 -9.96
N ILE A 114 -10.23 1.46 -9.93
CA ILE A 114 -10.70 2.20 -11.10
C ILE A 114 -9.90 3.49 -11.22
N ASN A 115 -9.33 3.76 -12.39
CA ASN A 115 -8.75 5.07 -12.68
C ASN A 115 -9.88 6.07 -12.93
N ILE A 116 -9.98 7.13 -12.11
CA ILE A 116 -11.12 8.06 -12.15
C ILE A 116 -11.21 8.86 -13.45
N LYS A 117 -10.08 9.11 -14.12
CA LYS A 117 -10.03 9.86 -15.39
C LYS A 117 -10.52 9.03 -16.57
N THR A 118 -10.18 7.74 -16.60
CA THR A 118 -10.50 6.85 -17.73
C THR A 118 -11.72 5.98 -17.48
N CYS A 119 -12.17 5.87 -16.23
CA CYS A 119 -13.25 5.00 -15.78
C CYS A 119 -13.04 3.51 -16.12
N LYS A 120 -11.77 3.09 -16.24
CA LYS A 120 -11.39 1.71 -16.54
C LYS A 120 -10.77 1.03 -15.31
N PRO A 121 -11.04 -0.26 -15.11
CA PRO A 121 -10.35 -1.04 -14.09
C PRO A 121 -8.88 -1.20 -14.46
N ILE A 122 -8.00 -1.03 -13.47
CA ILE A 122 -6.57 -1.20 -13.61
C ILE A 122 -6.26 -2.70 -13.46
N GLY A 123 -5.70 -3.30 -14.50
CA GLY A 123 -5.36 -4.74 -14.55
C GLY A 123 -6.56 -5.69 -14.70
N GLY A 124 -7.75 -5.30 -14.25
CA GLY A 124 -8.99 -6.07 -14.44
C GLY A 124 -9.87 -6.12 -13.20
N TRP A 125 -10.83 -7.05 -13.21
CA TRP A 125 -11.72 -7.33 -12.08
C TRP A 125 -11.31 -8.63 -11.40
N TYR A 126 -11.02 -8.56 -10.11
CA TYR A 126 -10.45 -9.64 -9.31
C TYR A 126 -11.43 -10.10 -8.23
N PRO A 127 -11.36 -11.37 -7.80
CA PRO A 127 -12.03 -11.82 -6.57
C PRO A 127 -11.78 -10.89 -5.37
N ASP A 128 -10.58 -10.33 -5.27
CA ASP A 128 -10.23 -9.37 -4.22
C ASP A 128 -9.05 -8.48 -4.67
N VAL A 129 -9.00 -7.26 -4.14
CA VAL A 129 -7.86 -6.33 -4.30
C VAL A 129 -7.59 -5.66 -2.96
N CYS A 130 -6.30 -5.47 -2.65
CA CYS A 130 -5.85 -4.80 -1.45
C CYS A 130 -5.30 -3.40 -1.77
N CYS A 131 -4.85 -2.70 -0.73
CA CYS A 131 -4.46 -1.30 -0.72
C CYS A 131 -3.43 -0.92 -1.79
N ILE A 132 -3.49 0.33 -2.21
CA ILE A 132 -2.48 0.97 -3.06
C ILE A 132 -1.25 1.30 -2.19
N GLN A 133 -0.06 0.98 -2.67
CA GLN A 133 1.22 1.25 -2.03
C GLN A 133 2.21 1.80 -3.06
N CYS A 134 3.29 2.44 -2.61
CA CYS A 134 4.33 2.93 -3.49
C CYS A 134 5.71 2.39 -3.09
N THR A 135 6.54 2.21 -4.10
CA THR A 135 7.99 2.13 -3.96
C THR A 135 8.60 3.45 -4.44
N ASN A 136 9.93 3.54 -4.50
CA ASN A 136 10.61 4.74 -5.00
C ASN A 136 10.29 5.06 -6.47
N ASP A 137 9.83 4.09 -7.28
CA ASP A 137 9.67 4.27 -8.73
C ASP A 137 8.26 3.97 -9.27
N ARG A 138 7.36 3.42 -8.46
CA ARG A 138 6.01 3.04 -8.92
C ARG A 138 5.00 2.88 -7.81
N TRP A 139 3.74 3.04 -8.19
CA TRP A 139 2.56 2.69 -7.40
C TRP A 139 2.05 1.30 -7.80
N VAL A 140 1.62 0.53 -6.81
CA VAL A 140 1.20 -0.87 -6.96
C VAL A 140 0.02 -1.18 -6.04
N PHE A 141 -0.70 -2.25 -6.34
CA PHE A 141 -1.66 -2.86 -5.40
C PHE A 141 -1.58 -4.38 -5.48
N GLN A 142 -2.13 -5.07 -4.48
CA GLN A 142 -2.23 -6.52 -4.50
C GLN A 142 -3.57 -6.95 -5.08
N ALA A 143 -3.56 -8.00 -5.90
CA ALA A 143 -4.77 -8.58 -6.47
C ALA A 143 -4.79 -10.10 -6.27
N LYS A 144 -5.96 -10.62 -5.92
CA LYS A 144 -6.20 -12.05 -5.74
C LYS A 144 -6.79 -12.66 -6.99
N GLU A 145 -6.21 -13.75 -7.45
CA GLU A 145 -6.70 -14.55 -8.57
C GLU A 145 -7.80 -15.53 -8.13
N SER A 146 -8.57 -16.02 -9.11
CA SER A 146 -9.63 -17.02 -8.85
C SER A 146 -9.10 -18.33 -8.26
N ASN A 147 -7.81 -18.64 -8.51
CA ASN A 147 -7.13 -19.78 -7.91
C ASN A 147 -6.66 -19.53 -6.46
N GLY A 148 -6.99 -18.37 -5.88
CA GLY A 148 -6.67 -17.97 -4.52
C GLY A 148 -5.27 -17.38 -4.32
N LYS A 149 -4.43 -17.32 -5.36
CA LYS A 149 -3.09 -16.71 -5.29
C LYS A 149 -3.15 -15.20 -5.40
N TRP A 150 -2.19 -14.54 -4.77
CA TRP A 150 -1.99 -13.10 -4.80
C TRP A 150 -0.80 -12.72 -5.68
N HIS A 151 -0.88 -11.55 -6.29
CA HIS A 151 0.21 -10.93 -7.04
C HIS A 151 0.14 -9.41 -6.88
N TRP A 152 1.25 -8.73 -7.17
CA TRP A 152 1.27 -7.28 -7.28
C TRP A 152 0.92 -6.84 -8.70
N VAL A 153 0.22 -5.73 -8.82
CA VAL A 153 -0.15 -5.09 -10.09
C VAL A 153 0.44 -3.69 -10.11
N ASP A 154 1.15 -3.36 -11.18
CA ASP A 154 1.63 -2.00 -11.45
C ASP A 154 0.45 -1.10 -11.83
N VAL A 155 0.23 -0.02 -11.07
CA VAL A 155 -0.92 0.87 -11.25
C VAL A 155 -0.93 1.53 -12.63
N LYS A 156 0.25 1.92 -13.13
CA LYS A 156 0.38 2.66 -14.37
C LYS A 156 0.06 1.81 -15.60
N THR A 157 0.49 0.55 -15.59
CA THR A 157 0.37 -0.35 -16.74
C THR A 157 -0.73 -1.39 -16.60
N GLY A 158 -1.25 -1.61 -15.39
CA GLY A 158 -2.16 -2.69 -15.06
C GLY A 158 -1.54 -4.08 -15.18
N LYS A 159 -0.20 -4.19 -15.30
CA LYS A 159 0.49 -5.47 -15.48
C LYS A 159 0.83 -6.10 -14.15
N LYS A 160 0.72 -7.43 -14.09
CA LYS A 160 1.22 -8.23 -12.98
C LYS A 160 2.75 -8.14 -12.89
N ILE A 161 3.27 -8.01 -11.68
CA ILE A 161 4.71 -7.91 -11.42
C ILE A 161 5.11 -8.80 -10.23
N TRP A 162 6.41 -9.08 -10.15
CA TRP A 162 7.08 -9.77 -9.03
C TRP A 162 6.58 -11.18 -8.68
N GLY A 163 5.69 -11.78 -9.47
CA GLY A 163 5.29 -13.18 -9.37
C GLY A 163 3.95 -13.39 -8.66
N GLU A 164 3.55 -14.66 -8.57
CA GLU A 164 2.29 -15.09 -7.93
C GLU A 164 2.57 -16.00 -6.72
N TYR A 165 1.87 -15.75 -5.63
CA TYR A 165 2.13 -16.33 -4.31
C TYR A 165 0.84 -16.75 -3.64
N LYS A 166 0.91 -17.66 -2.66
CA LYS A 166 -0.27 -18.06 -1.88
C LYS A 166 -0.73 -16.92 -0.96
N ALA A 167 0.20 -16.12 -0.46
CA ALA A 167 -0.03 -14.94 0.35
C ALA A 167 1.10 -13.93 0.13
N LEU A 168 0.79 -12.66 0.35
CA LEU A 168 1.69 -11.51 0.24
C LEU A 168 1.54 -10.63 1.47
N GLY A 169 2.63 -9.95 1.85
CA GLY A 169 2.64 -8.90 2.86
C GLY A 169 2.83 -7.52 2.23
N ASP A 170 2.81 -6.49 3.06
CA ASP A 170 3.03 -5.10 2.63
C ASP A 170 4.47 -4.83 2.19
N LEU A 171 4.65 -3.71 1.51
CA LEU A 171 5.96 -3.20 1.12
C LEU A 171 6.71 -2.62 2.33
N ILE A 172 7.97 -3.03 2.50
CA ILE A 172 8.87 -2.55 3.56
C ILE A 172 10.14 -1.97 2.91
N PRO A 173 10.57 -0.74 3.28
CA PRO A 173 11.78 -0.16 2.74
C PRO A 173 13.02 -0.79 3.36
N VAL A 174 14.03 -1.10 2.54
CA VAL A 174 15.30 -1.71 2.93
C VAL A 174 16.41 -1.03 2.14
N ALA A 175 17.24 -0.26 2.84
CA ALA A 175 18.29 0.57 2.23
C ALA A 175 17.74 1.44 1.07
N ASP A 176 18.06 1.10 -0.18
CA ASP A 176 17.68 1.85 -1.38
C ASP A 176 16.60 1.13 -2.23
N PHE A 177 15.97 0.10 -1.69
CA PHE A 177 14.90 -0.68 -2.35
C PHE A 177 13.77 -1.00 -1.38
N TRP A 178 12.75 -1.70 -1.90
CA TRP A 178 11.63 -2.19 -1.12
C TRP A 178 11.54 -3.71 -1.20
N VAL A 179 11.00 -4.34 -0.16
CA VAL A 179 10.70 -5.77 -0.14
C VAL A 179 9.27 -6.03 0.23
N PHE A 180 8.79 -7.23 -0.02
CA PHE A 180 7.56 -7.74 0.59
C PHE A 180 7.74 -9.21 0.97
N TRP A 181 7.00 -9.62 2.00
CA TRP A 181 6.94 -11.03 2.40
C TRP A 181 6.03 -11.79 1.43
N ALA A 182 6.40 -13.03 1.11
CA ALA A 182 5.61 -13.86 0.22
C ALA A 182 5.69 -15.35 0.60
N GLN A 183 4.56 -16.06 0.48
CA GLN A 183 4.49 -17.51 0.69
C GLN A 183 4.35 -18.24 -0.64
N LYS A 184 5.25 -19.21 -0.91
CA LYS A 184 5.16 -20.11 -2.06
C LYS A 184 5.37 -21.56 -1.62
N GLY A 185 4.32 -22.37 -1.74
CA GLY A 185 4.32 -23.73 -1.22
C GLY A 185 4.41 -23.74 0.31
N LYS A 186 5.37 -24.47 0.86
CA LYS A 186 5.66 -24.54 2.30
C LYS A 186 6.79 -23.59 2.74
N LYS A 187 7.18 -22.66 1.87
CA LYS A 187 8.32 -21.76 2.09
C LYS A 187 7.89 -20.32 2.05
N GLU A 188 8.60 -19.51 2.82
CA GLU A 188 8.45 -18.07 2.90
C GLU A 188 9.71 -17.36 2.41
N TYR A 189 9.50 -16.16 1.89
CA TYR A 189 10.52 -15.38 1.20
C TYR A 189 10.32 -13.89 1.49
N TRP A 190 11.41 -13.15 1.55
CA TRP A 190 11.41 -11.73 1.24
C TRP A 190 11.72 -11.55 -0.24
N ILE A 191 10.91 -10.80 -0.98
CA ILE A 191 11.10 -10.55 -2.41
C ILE A 191 11.67 -9.15 -2.60
N ASN A 192 12.77 -9.03 -3.33
CA ASN A 192 13.35 -7.74 -3.69
C ASN A 192 12.58 -7.13 -4.89
N THR A 193 11.96 -5.97 -4.70
CA THR A 193 11.13 -5.31 -5.73
C THR A 193 11.90 -4.81 -6.94
N LYS A 194 13.20 -4.50 -6.82
CA LYS A 194 14.04 -4.12 -7.99
C LYS A 194 14.22 -5.30 -8.95
N THR A 195 14.34 -6.51 -8.42
CA THR A 195 14.64 -7.70 -9.23
C THR A 195 13.45 -8.62 -9.45
N GLY A 196 12.41 -8.52 -8.61
CA GLY A 196 11.31 -9.47 -8.54
C GLY A 196 11.73 -10.87 -8.08
N LYS A 197 12.91 -11.00 -7.45
CA LYS A 197 13.46 -12.29 -7.02
C LYS A 197 13.53 -12.39 -5.50
N PRO A 198 13.46 -13.62 -4.95
CA PRO A 198 13.66 -13.83 -3.53
C PRO A 198 15.06 -13.41 -3.06
N ILE A 199 15.12 -12.88 -1.84
CA ILE A 199 16.33 -12.72 -1.06
C ILE A 199 16.58 -14.05 -0.35
N GLY A 200 17.73 -14.66 -0.65
CA GLY A 200 18.10 -15.98 -0.13
C GLY A 200 17.37 -17.13 -0.83
N ARG A 201 17.36 -18.30 -0.17
CA ARG A 201 16.88 -19.57 -0.77
C ARG A 201 15.42 -19.94 -0.43
N GLY A 202 14.76 -19.12 0.37
CA GLY A 202 13.48 -19.46 1.02
C GLY A 202 13.66 -20.32 2.26
N TYR A 203 12.81 -20.09 3.25
CA TYR A 203 12.91 -20.72 4.57
C TYR A 203 11.54 -21.25 5.01
N ASP A 204 11.49 -22.09 6.04
CA ASP A 204 10.22 -22.59 6.57
C ASP A 204 9.37 -21.44 7.12
N GLN A 205 10.03 -20.43 7.69
CA GLN A 205 9.45 -19.19 8.14
C GLN A 205 10.47 -18.06 7.97
N VAL A 206 10.00 -16.86 7.65
CA VAL A 206 10.78 -15.63 7.78
C VAL A 206 9.92 -14.56 8.45
N CYS A 207 10.51 -13.69 9.24
CA CYS A 207 9.82 -12.49 9.71
C CYS A 207 10.81 -11.36 9.91
N CYS A 208 10.24 -10.15 9.99
CA CYS A 208 10.80 -9.01 10.67
C CYS A 208 12.13 -8.57 10.04
N ILE A 209 12.06 -7.56 9.18
CA ILE A 209 13.25 -7.01 8.53
C ILE A 209 13.63 -5.69 9.21
N ASP A 210 14.84 -5.64 9.76
CA ASP A 210 15.28 -4.57 10.64
C ASP A 210 16.71 -4.14 10.30
N ASN A 211 17.02 -2.87 10.52
CA ASN A 211 18.39 -2.35 10.45
C ASN A 211 19.02 -2.42 11.85
N ILE A 212 19.87 -3.41 12.06
CA ILE A 212 20.53 -3.69 13.33
C ILE A 212 22.02 -3.41 13.18
N ALA A 213 22.54 -2.48 13.99
CA ALA A 213 23.94 -2.08 13.96
C ALA A 213 24.45 -1.71 12.54
N GLY A 214 23.62 -1.05 11.74
CA GLY A 214 23.96 -0.65 10.37
C GLY A 214 23.79 -1.76 9.31
N ARG A 215 23.24 -2.91 9.69
CA ARG A 215 23.00 -4.05 8.81
C ARG A 215 21.52 -4.38 8.73
N TRP A 216 20.98 -4.38 7.51
CA TRP A 216 19.64 -4.89 7.25
C TRP A 216 19.63 -6.42 7.33
N VAL A 217 18.83 -6.97 8.23
CA VAL A 217 18.68 -8.41 8.44
C VAL A 217 17.23 -8.77 8.64
N TYR A 218 16.93 -10.04 8.45
CA TYR A 218 15.68 -10.64 8.92
C TYR A 218 15.98 -11.96 9.59
N TRP A 219 15.12 -12.42 10.48
CA TRP A 219 15.28 -13.75 11.04
C TRP A 219 14.53 -14.78 10.21
N ALA A 220 15.09 -15.99 10.16
CA ALA A 220 14.56 -17.11 9.41
C ALA A 220 14.60 -18.38 10.23
N LYS A 221 13.65 -19.29 9.96
CA LYS A 221 13.61 -20.63 10.53
C LYS A 221 13.80 -21.69 9.45
N GLN A 222 14.70 -22.64 9.70
CA GLN A 222 14.87 -23.81 8.84
C GLN A 222 15.15 -25.04 9.67
N ASN A 223 14.39 -26.11 9.43
CA ASN A 223 14.57 -27.41 10.09
C ASN A 223 14.58 -27.28 11.64
N GLY A 224 13.67 -26.45 12.17
CA GLY A 224 13.54 -26.23 13.61
C GLY A 224 14.53 -25.23 14.22
N LYS A 225 15.54 -24.76 13.47
CA LYS A 225 16.53 -23.79 13.97
C LYS A 225 16.27 -22.38 13.43
N SER A 226 16.47 -21.37 14.27
CA SER A 226 16.32 -19.94 13.97
C SER A 226 17.69 -19.27 13.81
N PHE A 227 17.83 -18.36 12.85
CA PHE A 227 19.06 -17.60 12.60
C PHE A 227 18.77 -16.31 11.85
N TRP A 228 19.73 -15.38 11.84
CA TRP A 228 19.65 -14.13 11.10
C TRP A 228 20.18 -14.29 9.68
N VAL A 229 19.56 -13.59 8.74
CA VAL A 229 19.92 -13.54 7.33
C VAL A 229 20.10 -12.10 6.90
N ASP A 230 21.20 -11.84 6.21
CA ASP A 230 21.49 -10.55 5.62
C ASP A 230 20.47 -10.23 4.51
N ALA A 231 19.72 -9.15 4.67
CA ALA A 231 18.63 -8.80 3.77
C ALA A 231 19.11 -8.25 2.41
N ILE A 232 20.40 -7.95 2.27
CA ILE A 232 20.98 -7.47 1.02
C ILE A 232 21.46 -8.66 0.18
N THR A 233 22.15 -9.60 0.81
CA THR A 233 22.81 -10.73 0.15
C THR A 233 22.02 -12.04 0.21
N GLY A 234 21.05 -12.14 1.12
CA GLY A 234 20.32 -13.37 1.39
C GLY A 234 21.15 -14.48 2.06
N LYS A 235 22.32 -14.15 2.57
CA LYS A 235 23.23 -15.11 3.24
C LYS A 235 23.01 -15.10 4.75
N PRO A 236 23.06 -16.25 5.43
CA PRO A 236 23.03 -16.30 6.88
C PRO A 236 24.16 -15.46 7.50
N VAL A 237 23.83 -14.75 8.58
CA VAL A 237 24.77 -14.00 9.42
C VAL A 237 25.40 -14.99 10.41
N LYS A 238 26.46 -15.66 9.98
CA LYS A 238 27.03 -16.81 10.70
C LYS A 238 27.57 -16.43 12.07
N GLU A 239 28.14 -15.24 12.19
CA GLU A 239 28.69 -14.67 13.41
C GLU A 239 27.64 -14.45 14.50
N TRP A 240 26.34 -14.44 14.17
CA TRP A 240 25.25 -14.33 15.16
C TRP A 240 24.62 -15.69 15.52
N GLY A 241 25.19 -16.78 15.00
CA GLY A 241 24.85 -18.14 15.38
C GLY A 241 23.53 -18.68 14.80
N VAL A 242 23.24 -19.91 15.19
CA VAL A 242 22.05 -20.68 14.81
C VAL A 242 21.51 -21.34 16.07
N TRP A 243 20.25 -21.09 16.38
CA TRP A 243 19.67 -21.35 17.70
C TRP A 243 18.39 -22.17 17.58
N ASP A 244 17.91 -22.75 18.69
CA ASP A 244 16.58 -23.38 18.71
C ASP A 244 15.47 -22.35 18.53
N ASP A 245 15.66 -21.18 19.14
CA ASP A 245 14.81 -20.02 18.89
C ASP A 245 15.55 -18.70 19.14
N LEU A 246 15.04 -17.62 18.56
CA LEU A 246 15.49 -16.26 18.83
C LEU A 246 14.34 -15.27 18.68
N CYS A 247 14.36 -14.18 19.45
CA CYS A 247 13.35 -13.13 19.36
C CYS A 247 13.87 -11.80 19.91
N CYS A 248 12.97 -10.83 19.96
CA CYS A 248 13.07 -9.75 20.93
C CYS A 248 14.35 -8.92 20.73
N ILE A 249 14.64 -8.56 19.48
CA ILE A 249 15.76 -7.68 19.17
C ILE A 249 15.48 -6.26 19.67
N HIS A 250 16.45 -5.65 20.34
CA HIS A 250 16.32 -4.31 20.91
C HIS A 250 17.64 -3.55 20.83
N GLN A 251 17.54 -2.23 20.66
CA GLN A 251 18.64 -1.33 20.93
C GLN A 251 18.57 -0.86 22.39
N LEU A 252 19.67 -1.01 23.11
CA LEU A 252 19.85 -0.48 24.46
C LEU A 252 20.11 1.04 24.42
N LYS A 253 19.98 1.70 25.57
CA LYS A 253 20.18 3.16 25.68
C LYS A 253 21.59 3.62 25.29
N ASP A 254 22.58 2.75 25.44
CA ASP A 254 23.98 3.01 25.07
C ASP A 254 24.28 2.69 23.59
N GLY A 255 23.26 2.31 22.81
CA GLY A 255 23.36 2.04 21.37
C GLY A 255 23.69 0.60 21.01
N ARG A 256 24.05 -0.26 21.98
CA ARG A 256 24.26 -1.70 21.73
C ARG A 256 22.96 -2.36 21.29
N TRP A 257 23.07 -3.38 20.44
CA TRP A 257 21.95 -4.20 20.01
C TRP A 257 22.00 -5.57 20.68
N VAL A 258 20.86 -6.03 21.16
CA VAL A 258 20.73 -7.33 21.83
C VAL A 258 19.54 -8.09 21.30
N PHE A 259 19.60 -9.42 21.31
CA PHE A 259 18.43 -10.27 21.07
C PHE A 259 18.42 -11.46 22.03
N TRP A 260 17.22 -11.92 22.37
CA TRP A 260 17.05 -13.10 23.21
C TRP A 260 17.23 -14.37 22.37
N VAL A 261 17.84 -15.38 22.97
CA VAL A 261 18.17 -16.65 22.35
C VAL A 261 17.75 -17.79 23.27
N LYS A 262 17.22 -18.86 22.67
CA LYS A 262 17.06 -20.16 23.29
C LYS A 262 17.87 -21.21 22.55
N ASP A 263 18.64 -21.97 23.31
CA ASP A 263 19.42 -23.11 22.80
C ASP A 263 19.37 -24.26 23.81
N GLY A 264 18.56 -25.27 23.50
CA GLY A 264 18.17 -26.34 24.40
C GLY A 264 17.46 -25.82 25.65
N ALA A 265 18.04 -26.13 26.81
CA ALA A 265 17.54 -25.69 28.12
C ALA A 265 18.08 -24.32 28.54
N LYS A 266 19.00 -23.72 27.76
CA LYS A 266 19.61 -22.43 28.08
C LYS A 266 18.87 -21.30 27.37
N GLU A 267 18.70 -20.19 28.08
CA GLU A 267 18.15 -18.95 27.56
C GLU A 267 19.10 -17.81 27.94
N PHE A 268 19.39 -16.91 27.01
CA PHE A 268 20.34 -15.82 27.21
C PHE A 268 20.10 -14.67 26.24
N TRP A 269 20.72 -13.53 26.52
CA TRP A 269 20.77 -12.37 25.65
C TRP A 269 22.10 -12.32 24.93
N MET A 270 22.07 -12.23 23.61
CA MET A 270 23.24 -12.06 22.76
C MET A 270 23.44 -10.58 22.44
N ASN A 271 24.61 -10.02 22.77
CA ASN A 271 25.01 -8.70 22.29
C ASN A 271 25.58 -8.82 20.86
N VAL A 272 24.93 -8.15 19.93
CA VAL A 272 25.28 -8.14 18.50
C VAL A 272 26.67 -7.56 18.26
N THR A 273 27.11 -6.63 19.12
CA THR A 273 28.34 -5.84 18.91
C THR A 273 29.60 -6.66 19.17
N ASP A 274 29.60 -7.47 20.22
CA ASP A 274 30.77 -8.24 20.66
C ASP A 274 30.56 -9.77 20.60
N GLY A 275 29.35 -10.22 20.26
CA GLY A 275 28.99 -11.64 20.17
C GLY A 275 28.96 -12.36 21.52
N LYS A 276 28.93 -11.62 22.64
CA LYS A 276 28.90 -12.21 23.98
C LYS A 276 27.49 -12.50 24.45
N LYS A 277 27.38 -13.52 25.32
CA LYS A 277 26.15 -14.00 25.93
C LYS A 277 26.00 -13.46 27.34
N TYR A 278 24.78 -13.12 27.71
CA TYR A 278 24.44 -12.52 28.99
C TYR A 278 23.18 -13.14 29.57
N GLU A 279 23.09 -13.21 30.90
CA GLU A 279 21.88 -13.68 31.58
C GLU A 279 20.73 -12.66 31.46
N ASP A 280 21.06 -11.37 31.42
CA ASP A 280 20.11 -10.26 31.41
C ASP A 280 20.16 -9.43 30.12
N LYS A 281 19.04 -8.76 29.83
CA LYS A 281 18.88 -7.91 28.64
C LYS A 281 19.84 -6.72 28.59
N GLU A 282 20.21 -6.18 29.75
CA GLU A 282 21.08 -4.99 29.85
C GLU A 282 22.57 -5.35 29.67
N CYS A 283 22.86 -6.64 29.47
CA CYS A 283 24.19 -7.19 29.29
C CYS A 283 25.13 -6.82 30.46
N THR A 284 24.66 -7.04 31.69
CA THR A 284 25.41 -6.75 32.91
C THR A 284 26.07 -7.98 33.52
N THR A 285 25.51 -9.18 33.30
CA THR A 285 26.03 -10.46 33.79
C THR A 285 26.41 -11.37 32.61
N PRO A 286 27.70 -11.46 32.25
CA PRO A 286 28.17 -12.36 31.19
C PRO A 286 27.97 -13.83 31.56
N ILE A 287 27.64 -14.65 30.57
CA ILE A 287 27.68 -16.11 30.70
C ILE A 287 29.07 -16.56 30.26
N GLU A 288 29.83 -17.15 31.16
CA GLU A 288 31.10 -17.80 30.81
C GLU A 288 30.80 -19.07 30.00
N ASP A 289 31.46 -19.20 28.85
CA ASP A 289 31.35 -20.35 27.94
C ASP A 289 32.08 -21.58 28.46
#